data_AF-A0A1Z3HP83-F1
#
_entry.id   AF-A0A1Z3HP83-F1
#
_cell.length_a   1.000
_cell.length_b   1.000
_cell.length_c   1.000
_cell.angle_alpha   90.00
_cell.angle_beta   90.00
_cell.angle_gamma   90.00
#
_symmetry.space_group_name_H-M   'P 1'
#
loop_
_entity.id
_entity.type
_entity.pdbx_description
1 polymer ?
#
loop_
_entity_poly.entity_id
_entity_poly.type
_entity_poly.pdbx_seq_one_letter_code
_entity_poly.pdbx_strand_id
1 'polypeptide(L)'
;MISPVLEHFQSEWHDYIRLIDINADENLKLANFYRLTTLPTLMFFDHGHLYQRLDTFRGKDDLRMVLDAFMRSREMEGYIANLTPIYPYTRGRSD
;
A
#
# COMPACT_ATOMS: atom_id res chain seq x y z
N MET A 1 9.10 -10.89 -15.06
CA MET A 1 10.32 -10.36 -14.40
C MET A 1 10.04 -9.77 -13.01
N ILE A 2 8.85 -9.22 -12.74
CA ILE A 2 8.50 -8.62 -11.42
C ILE A 2 7.94 -9.62 -10.40
N SER A 3 7.31 -10.69 -10.88
CA SER A 3 6.68 -11.74 -10.06
C SER A 3 7.54 -12.24 -8.88
N PRO A 4 8.84 -12.59 -9.04
CA PRO A 4 9.63 -13.07 -7.91
C PRO A 4 9.86 -12.02 -6.81
N VAL A 5 9.84 -10.72 -7.15
CA VAL A 5 9.94 -9.64 -6.15
C VAL A 5 8.65 -9.55 -5.34
N LEU A 6 7.51 -9.66 -6.02
CA LEU A 6 6.18 -9.61 -5.39
C LEU A 6 5.92 -10.84 -4.53
N GLU A 7 6.33 -12.03 -4.99
CA GLU A 7 6.25 -13.27 -4.23
C GLU A 7 7.13 -13.24 -2.97
N HIS A 8 8.36 -12.74 -3.09
CA HIS A 8 9.24 -12.55 -1.93
C HIS A 8 8.65 -11.57 -0.93
N PHE A 9 8.12 -10.44 -1.42
CA PHE A 9 7.47 -9.45 -0.58
C PHE A 9 6.23 -10.02 0.12
N GLN A 10 5.42 -10.82 -0.59
CA GLN A 10 4.29 -11.51 0.02
C GLN A 10 4.74 -12.50 1.10
N SER A 11 5.87 -13.20 0.92
CA SER A 11 6.36 -14.13 1.94
C SER A 11 6.85 -13.41 3.21
N GLU A 12 7.50 -12.25 3.05
CA GLU A 12 7.95 -11.40 4.15
C GLU A 12 6.77 -10.81 4.95
N TRP A 13 5.64 -10.54 4.28
CA TRP A 13 4.48 -9.84 4.84
C TRP A 13 3.18 -10.64 4.80
N HIS A 14 3.29 -11.97 4.83
CA HIS A 14 2.17 -12.90 4.55
C HIS A 14 0.90 -12.61 5.37
N ASP A 15 1.05 -12.22 6.63
CA ASP A 15 -0.08 -11.96 7.53
C ASP A 15 -0.79 -10.63 7.26
N TYR A 16 -0.11 -9.70 6.58
CA TYR A 16 -0.56 -8.33 6.36
C TYR A 16 -0.94 -8.04 4.91
N ILE A 17 -0.36 -8.78 3.95
CA ILE A 17 -0.52 -8.53 2.52
C ILE A 17 -0.98 -9.76 1.78
N ARG A 18 -1.97 -9.54 0.90
CA ARG A 18 -2.40 -10.49 -0.11
C ARG A 18 -2.00 -9.99 -1.49
N LEU A 19 -1.19 -10.75 -2.20
CA LEU A 19 -0.92 -10.53 -3.61
C LEU A 19 -2.03 -11.16 -4.45
N ILE A 20 -2.56 -10.39 -5.40
CA ILE A 20 -3.54 -10.85 -6.38
C ILE A 20 -3.03 -10.41 -7.75
N ASP A 21 -2.88 -11.36 -8.67
CA ASP A 21 -2.57 -11.09 -10.08
C ASP A 21 -3.86 -11.14 -10.90
N ILE A 22 -4.04 -10.17 -11.80
CA ILE A 22 -5.21 -10.04 -12.65
C ILE A 22 -4.74 -9.78 -14.06
N ASN A 23 -5.11 -10.68 -14.98
CA ASN A 23 -4.92 -10.44 -16.40
C ASN A 23 -5.86 -9.33 -16.88
N ALA A 24 -5.30 -8.19 -17.28
CA ALA A 24 -6.06 -7.03 -17.75
C ALA A 24 -6.80 -7.30 -19.06
N ASP A 25 -6.25 -8.12 -19.95
CA ASP A 25 -6.85 -8.45 -21.25
C ASP A 25 -8.11 -9.32 -21.07
N GLU A 26 -8.12 -10.18 -20.06
CA GLU A 26 -9.29 -10.99 -19.68
C GLU A 26 -10.31 -10.19 -18.86
N ASN A 27 -9.88 -9.10 -18.21
CA ASN A 27 -10.69 -8.31 -17.28
C ASN A 27 -10.86 -6.87 -17.74
N LEU A 28 -11.21 -6.67 -19.02
CA LEU A 28 -11.35 -5.34 -19.65
C LEU A 28 -12.25 -4.37 -18.89
N LYS A 29 -13.31 -4.85 -18.22
CA LYS A 29 -14.17 -3.99 -17.37
C LYS A 29 -13.38 -3.37 -16.22
N LEU A 30 -12.56 -4.17 -15.54
CA LEU A 30 -11.73 -3.72 -14.43
C LEU A 30 -10.61 -2.80 -14.93
N ALA A 31 -9.98 -3.17 -16.05
CA ALA A 31 -8.95 -2.35 -16.69
C ALA A 31 -9.48 -0.96 -17.07
N ASN A 32 -10.67 -0.88 -17.65
CA ASN A 32 -11.33 0.38 -17.99
C ASN A 32 -11.79 1.15 -16.75
N PHE A 33 -12.34 0.45 -15.74
CA PHE A 33 -12.79 1.08 -14.50
C PHE A 33 -11.65 1.81 -13.80
N TYR A 34 -10.48 1.17 -13.70
CA TYR A 34 -9.29 1.80 -13.14
C TYR A 34 -8.50 2.63 -14.15
N ARG A 35 -8.91 2.68 -15.42
CA ARG A 35 -8.24 3.41 -16.51
C ARG A 35 -6.77 3.04 -16.61
N LEU A 36 -6.48 1.75 -16.73
CA LEU A 36 -5.11 1.26 -16.93
C LEU A 36 -4.56 1.81 -18.24
N THR A 37 -3.42 2.51 -18.16
CA THR A 37 -2.73 3.10 -19.33
C THR A 37 -1.43 2.37 -19.65
N THR A 38 -0.79 1.76 -18.65
CA THR A 38 0.49 1.07 -18.77
C THR A 38 0.47 -0.23 -17.98
N LEU A 39 0.92 -1.33 -18.60
CA LEU A 39 1.09 -2.61 -17.91
C LEU A 39 2.59 -2.94 -17.75
N PRO A 40 2.98 -3.59 -16.65
CA PRO A 40 2.14 -3.92 -15.48
C PRO A 40 1.81 -2.69 -14.61
N THR A 41 0.61 -2.65 -14.03
CA THR A 41 0.21 -1.66 -13.00
C THR A 41 0.07 -2.36 -11.66
N LEU A 42 0.59 -1.76 -10.60
CA LEU A 42 0.36 -2.23 -9.23
C LEU A 42 -0.60 -1.30 -8.51
N MET A 43 -1.52 -1.87 -7.74
CA MET A 43 -2.49 -1.13 -6.95
C MET A 43 -2.56 -1.70 -5.54
N PHE A 44 -2.44 -0.81 -4.56
CA PHE A 44 -2.58 -1.14 -3.16
C PHE A 44 -4.00 -0.83 -2.72
N PHE A 45 -4.67 -1.84 -2.19
CA PHE A 45 -6.00 -1.71 -1.62
C PHE A 45 -5.93 -1.92 -0.12
N ASP A 46 -6.62 -1.06 0.61
CA ASP A 46 -6.80 -1.16 2.06
C ASP A 46 -8.29 -1.03 2.38
N HIS A 47 -8.88 -2.02 3.06
CA HIS A 47 -10.31 -2.05 3.39
C HIS A 47 -11.25 -1.75 2.20
N GLY A 48 -10.87 -2.19 0.98
CA GLY A 48 -11.64 -1.96 -0.24
C GLY A 48 -11.41 -0.60 -0.91
N HIS A 49 -10.59 0.27 -0.33
CA HIS A 49 -10.22 1.56 -0.89
C HIS A 49 -8.87 1.46 -1.62
N LEU A 50 -8.80 2.04 -2.82
CA LEU A 50 -7.53 2.19 -3.54
C LEU A 50 -6.69 3.25 -2.83
N TYR A 51 -5.60 2.82 -2.21
CA TYR A 51 -4.70 3.70 -1.46
C TYR A 51 -3.63 4.30 -2.36
N GLN A 52 -2.97 3.46 -3.16
CA GLN A 52 -1.86 3.88 -4.01
C GLN A 52 -1.84 3.08 -5.31
N ARG A 53 -1.39 3.74 -6.38
CA ARG A 53 -1.14 3.13 -7.69
C ARG A 53 0.31 3.37 -8.11
N LEU A 54 0.94 2.34 -8.67
CA LEU A 54 2.21 2.42 -9.38
C LEU A 54 2.01 2.02 -10.83
N ASP A 55 2.06 3.02 -11.70
CA ASP A 55 1.94 2.84 -13.15
C ASP A 55 3.29 2.59 -13.83
N THR A 56 4.40 2.98 -13.19
CA THR A 56 5.76 2.81 -13.70
C THR A 56 6.76 2.59 -12.56
N PHE A 57 7.74 1.72 -12.80
CA PHE A 57 8.92 1.51 -11.95
C PHE A 57 10.09 1.11 -12.85
N ARG A 58 11.31 1.48 -12.45
CA ARG A 58 12.50 1.33 -13.31
C ARG A 58 13.10 -0.08 -13.32
N GLY A 59 12.69 -0.91 -12.37
CA GLY A 59 13.21 -2.28 -12.22
C GLY A 59 12.82 -2.90 -10.88
N LYS A 60 13.44 -4.04 -10.56
CA LYS A 60 13.17 -4.81 -9.35
C LYS A 60 13.53 -4.05 -8.07
N ASP A 61 14.67 -3.36 -8.06
CA ASP A 61 15.14 -2.64 -6.87
C ASP A 61 14.26 -1.43 -6.54
N ASP A 62 13.84 -0.71 -7.58
CA ASP A 62 12.90 0.42 -7.46
C ASP A 62 11.54 -0.07 -6.93
N LEU A 63 11.03 -1.17 -7.48
CA LEU A 63 9.82 -1.81 -6.98
C LEU A 63 9.95 -2.22 -5.51
N ARG A 64 11.04 -2.90 -5.13
CA ARG A 64 11.28 -3.31 -3.74
C ARG A 64 11.35 -2.12 -2.79
N MET A 65 12.05 -1.05 -3.18
CA MET A 65 12.16 0.16 -2.37
C MET A 65 10.79 0.79 -2.10
N VAL A 66 9.93 0.84 -3.12
CA VAL A 66 8.57 1.39 -2.98
C VAL A 66 7.70 0.51 -2.08
N LEU A 67 7.77 -0.81 -2.24
CA LEU A 67 7.04 -1.77 -1.39
C LEU A 67 7.47 -1.64 0.08
N ASP A 68 8.77 -1.58 0.33
CA ASP A 68 9.33 -1.43 1.67
C ASP A 68 8.96 -0.09 2.31
N ALA A 69 8.99 0.99 1.53
CA ALA A 69 8.58 2.33 2.00
C ALA A 69 7.09 2.35 2.36
N PHE A 70 6.25 1.74 1.52
CA PHE A 70 4.82 1.60 1.78
C PHE A 70 4.55 0.87 3.10
N MET A 71 5.20 -0.27 3.34
CA MET A 71 5.00 -1.02 4.59
C MET A 71 5.45 -0.26 5.83
N ARG A 72 6.62 0.40 5.76
CA ARG A 72 7.09 1.25 6.88
C ARG A 72 6.11 2.36 7.22
N SER A 73 5.51 3.01 6.22
CA SER A 73 4.49 4.04 6.46
C SER A 73 3.25 3.47 7.16
N ARG A 74 2.83 2.25 6.81
CA ARG A 74 1.67 1.58 7.41
C ARG A 74 1.91 1.17 8.86
N GLU A 75 3.10 0.65 9.17
CA GLU A 75 3.50 0.36 10.56
C GLU A 75 3.49 1.62 11.43
N MET A 76 3.99 2.75 10.89
CA MET A 76 4.00 4.03 11.60
C MET A 76 2.60 4.60 11.83
N GLU A 77 1.70 4.51 10.85
CA GLU A 77 0.28 4.91 11.01
C GLU A 77 -0.41 4.10 12.11
N GLY A 78 -0.18 2.78 12.15
CA GLY A 78 -0.66 1.93 13.24
C GLY A 78 -0.09 2.33 14.60
N TYR A 79 1.18 2.73 14.66
CA TYR A 79 1.81 3.18 15.91
C TYR A 79 1.19 4.50 16.42
N ILE A 80 1.05 5.52 15.57
CA ILE A 80 0.47 6.81 15.98
C ILE A 80 -1.01 6.71 16.35
N ALA A 81 -1.79 5.83 15.69
CA ALA A 81 -3.20 5.63 16.02
C ALA A 81 -3.40 5.00 17.41
N ASN A 82 -2.42 4.22 17.87
CA ASN A 82 -2.43 3.60 19.19
C ASN A 82 -1.82 4.49 20.30
N LEU A 83 -1.17 5.59 19.94
CA LEU A 83 -0.78 6.62 20.90
C LEU A 83 -2.02 7.47 21.23
N THR A 84 -2.68 7.16 22.34
CA THR A 84 -3.77 7.98 22.90
C THR A 84 -3.36 9.47 22.88
N PRO A 85 -4.17 10.39 22.33
CA PRO A 85 -3.84 11.81 22.33
C PRO A 85 -3.78 12.30 23.78
N ILE A 86 -2.58 12.62 24.24
CA ILE A 86 -2.35 13.38 25.47
C ILE A 86 -2.85 14.80 25.22
N TYR A 87 -4.16 15.00 25.39
CA TYR A 87 -4.73 16.33 25.51
C TYR A 87 -4.04 17.03 26.68
N PRO A 88 -3.43 18.21 26.46
CA PRO A 88 -2.82 18.95 27.56
C PRO A 88 -3.94 19.33 28.53
N TYR A 89 -3.74 18.95 29.80
CA TYR A 89 -4.57 19.40 30.92
C TYR A 89 -4.60 20.92 30.90
N THR A 90 -5.70 21.52 30.43
CA THR A 90 -5.94 22.95 30.64
C THR A 90 -6.07 23.14 32.14
N ARG A 91 -4.98 23.58 32.77
CA ARG A 91 -4.96 24.03 34.15
C ARG A 91 -6.14 24.99 34.30
N GLY A 92 -7.11 24.56 35.09
CA GLY A 92 -8.29 25.35 35.43
C GLY A 92 -7.82 26.74 35.82
N ARG A 93 -8.43 27.72 35.15
CA ARG A 93 -8.45 29.12 35.54
C ARG A 93 -8.74 29.18 37.05
N SER A 94 -7.71 29.47 37.84
CA SER A 94 -7.91 29.89 39.23
C SER A 94 -8.50 31.30 39.19
N ASP A 95 -9.61 31.45 39.89
CA ASP A 95 -10.19 32.72 40.35
C ASP A 95 -9.13 33.74 40.79
#